data_AF-A0A955LQ82-F1
#
_entry.id   AF-A0A955LQ82-F1
#
_cell.length_a   1.000
_cell.length_b   1.000
_cell.length_c   1.000
_cell.angle_alpha   90.00
_cell.angle_beta   90.00
_cell.angle_gamma   90.00
#
_symmetry.space_group_name_H-M   'P 1'
#
loop_
_entity.id
_entity.type
_entity.pdbx_description
1 polymer ?
#
loop_
_entity_poly.entity_id
_entity_poly.type
_entity_poly.pdbx_seq_one_letter_code
_entity_poly.pdbx_strand_id
1 'polypeptide(L)'
;MRTVMTAAALIVIALILFPGCSRAVVEISILPEDQICATDDDCIRVDHNCGGCTCGLPVNKAHKKKYWDMLDEQCKDYHGPVCDFACSLTPACVDHRCVLADQRAAFSGQ
;
A
#
# COMPACT_ATOMS: atom_id res chain seq x y z
N MET A 1 29.67 56.33 -11.21
CA MET A 1 28.43 55.78 -10.60
C MET A 1 28.59 54.28 -10.48
N ARG A 2 28.76 53.77 -9.25
CA ARG A 2 28.93 52.33 -8.96
C ARG A 2 27.60 51.79 -8.49
N THR A 3 26.98 50.91 -9.27
CA THR A 3 25.75 50.19 -8.94
C THR A 3 26.09 49.06 -7.97
N VAL A 4 25.77 49.26 -6.69
CA VAL A 4 25.79 48.21 -5.67
C VAL A 4 24.51 47.40 -5.84
N MET A 5 24.54 46.37 -6.68
CA MET A 5 23.44 45.42 -6.80
C MET A 5 23.43 44.53 -5.55
N THR A 6 22.38 44.74 -4.76
CA THR A 6 21.97 44.07 -3.55
C THR A 6 21.91 42.55 -3.71
N ALA A 7 22.87 41.83 -3.11
CA ALA A 7 22.91 40.37 -3.01
C ALA A 7 21.69 39.73 -2.30
N ALA A 8 20.82 40.55 -1.69
CA ALA A 8 19.65 40.09 -0.95
C ALA A 8 18.50 39.56 -1.84
N ALA A 9 18.43 39.94 -3.12
CA ALA A 9 17.31 39.55 -3.99
C ALA A 9 17.40 38.10 -4.53
N LEU A 10 18.59 37.47 -4.52
CA LEU A 10 18.78 36.12 -5.05
C LEU A 10 18.38 35.00 -4.08
N ILE A 11 18.31 35.28 -2.78
CA ILE A 11 18.02 34.25 -1.75
C ILE A 11 16.53 33.88 -1.72
N VAL A 12 15.63 34.81 -2.07
CA VAL A 12 14.17 34.58 -2.03
C VAL A 12 13.70 33.65 -3.15
N ILE A 13 14.37 33.64 -4.32
CA ILE A 13 14.00 32.81 -5.47
C ILE A 13 14.33 31.33 -5.23
N ALA A 14 15.38 31.04 -4.45
CA ALA A 14 15.81 29.67 -4.18
C ALA A 14 14.80 28.87 -3.34
N LEU A 15 14.05 29.51 -2.44
CA LEU A 15 13.08 28.82 -1.55
C LEU A 15 11.75 28.45 -2.24
N ILE A 16 11.42 29.05 -3.39
CA ILE A 16 10.18 28.77 -4.12
C ILE A 16 10.34 27.59 -5.10
N LEU A 17 11.58 27.23 -5.47
CA LEU A 17 11.88 26.17 -6.45
C LEU A 17 12.20 24.80 -5.85
N PHE A 18 12.22 24.65 -4.53
CA PHE A 18 12.30 23.34 -3.88
C PHE A 18 10.96 23.03 -3.20
N PRO A 19 9.92 22.64 -3.96
CA PRO A 19 8.75 22.04 -3.36
C PRO A 19 9.25 20.82 -2.59
N GLY A 20 9.17 20.90 -1.27
CA GLY A 20 9.57 19.84 -0.36
C GLY A 20 8.94 18.53 -0.85
N CYS A 21 9.79 17.55 -1.16
CA CYS A 21 9.39 16.22 -1.57
C CYS A 21 8.77 15.47 -0.38
N SER A 22 7.58 15.88 0.05
CA SER A 22 6.74 15.07 0.93
C SER A 22 6.00 14.08 0.05
N ARG A 23 6.61 12.93 -0.24
CA ARG A 23 5.89 11.80 -0.84
C ARG A 23 4.85 11.34 0.18
N ALA A 24 3.59 11.70 -0.04
CA ALA A 24 2.47 11.11 0.70
C ALA A 24 2.50 9.60 0.44
N VAL A 25 2.61 8.82 1.51
CA VAL A 25 2.44 7.37 1.44
C VAL A 25 0.95 7.14 1.20
N VAL A 26 0.59 6.78 -0.02
CA VAL A 26 -0.78 6.44 -0.36
C VAL A 26 -0.99 4.98 0.03
N GLU A 27 -1.97 4.74 0.89
CA GLU A 27 -2.38 3.40 1.28
C GLU A 27 -3.43 2.87 0.29
N ILE A 28 -3.25 1.66 -0.22
CA ILE A 28 -4.23 1.03 -1.11
C ILE A 28 -5.40 0.52 -0.29
N SER A 29 -6.59 1.05 -0.55
CA SER A 29 -7.84 0.53 0.02
C SER A 29 -8.50 -0.47 -0.94
N ILE A 30 -8.88 -1.65 -0.43
CA ILE A 30 -9.62 -2.65 -1.19
C ILE A 30 -11.10 -2.30 -1.20
N LEU A 31 -11.71 -2.25 -2.38
CA LEU A 31 -13.15 -2.02 -2.52
C LEU A 31 -13.95 -3.22 -1.97
N PRO A 32 -15.07 -3.00 -1.26
CA PRO A 32 -15.86 -4.08 -0.67
C PRO A 32 -16.38 -5.12 -1.68
N GLU A 33 -16.60 -4.74 -2.93
CA GLU A 33 -17.03 -5.62 -4.02
C GLU A 33 -15.92 -6.56 -4.51
N ASP A 34 -14.66 -6.14 -4.41
CA ASP A 34 -13.51 -6.94 -4.84
C ASP A 34 -13.13 -8.01 -3.80
N GLN A 35 -13.82 -8.03 -2.66
CA GLN A 35 -13.68 -9.05 -1.61
C GLN A 35 -14.72 -10.17 -1.74
N ILE A 36 -15.69 -10.09 -2.65
CA ILE A 36 -16.75 -11.10 -2.77
C ILE A 36 -16.16 -12.43 -3.24
N CYS A 37 -16.51 -13.54 -2.60
CA CYS A 37 -15.97 -14.88 -2.91
C CYS A 37 -17.04 -15.97 -2.87
N ALA A 38 -16.76 -17.09 -3.55
CA ALA A 38 -17.57 -18.31 -3.46
C ALA A 38 -16.88 -19.38 -2.62
N THR A 39 -15.55 -19.46 -2.68
CA THR A 39 -14.73 -20.46 -2.00
C THR A 39 -13.46 -19.86 -1.42
N ASP A 40 -12.81 -20.55 -0.47
CA ASP A 40 -11.51 -20.13 0.08
C ASP A 40 -10.45 -19.95 -1.02
N ASP A 41 -10.49 -20.79 -2.06
CA ASP A 41 -9.58 -20.74 -3.20
C ASP A 41 -9.74 -19.47 -4.05
N ASP A 42 -10.82 -18.70 -3.86
CA ASP A 42 -11.00 -17.40 -4.50
C ASP A 42 -10.28 -16.28 -3.75
N CYS A 43 -9.90 -16.49 -2.49
CA CYS A 43 -9.32 -15.45 -1.65
C CYS A 43 -7.80 -15.54 -1.64
N ILE A 44 -7.17 -14.41 -1.97
CA ILE A 44 -5.72 -14.25 -1.90
C ILE A 44 -5.36 -13.06 -1.03
N ARG A 45 -4.08 -12.96 -0.70
CA ARG A 45 -3.49 -11.84 0.02
C ARG A 45 -2.74 -10.95 -0.95
N VAL A 46 -2.97 -9.64 -0.86
CA VAL A 46 -2.22 -8.62 -1.63
C VAL A 46 -1.62 -7.59 -0.70
N ASP A 47 -0.43 -7.12 -1.03
CA ASP A 47 0.20 -6.02 -0.31
C ASP A 47 -0.48 -4.70 -0.68
N HIS A 48 -0.51 -3.76 0.27
CA HIS A 48 -1.21 -2.49 0.14
C HIS A 48 -0.33 -1.27 0.45
N ASN A 49 0.98 -1.48 0.60
CA ASN A 49 1.98 -0.46 0.86
C ASN A 49 3.36 -0.92 0.35
N CYS A 50 4.30 0.01 0.22
CA CYS A 50 5.59 -0.23 -0.46
C CYS A 50 6.70 -0.86 0.40
N GLY A 51 6.50 -1.01 1.71
CA GLY A 51 7.56 -1.47 2.62
C GLY A 51 7.17 -1.57 4.10
N GLY A 52 5.88 -1.46 4.42
CA GLY A 52 5.37 -1.61 5.79
C GLY A 52 5.19 -3.08 6.17
N CYS A 53 5.44 -3.39 7.44
CA CYS A 53 5.17 -4.71 8.00
C CYS A 53 3.66 -4.90 8.15
N THR A 54 3.01 -5.44 7.12
CA THR A 54 1.58 -5.72 7.16
C THR A 54 1.30 -7.15 6.70
N CYS A 55 0.19 -7.68 7.16
CA CYS A 55 -0.32 -8.97 6.70
C CYS A 55 -0.98 -8.90 5.33
N GLY A 56 -0.82 -7.80 4.58
CA GLY A 56 -1.59 -7.55 3.36
C GLY A 56 -3.09 -7.42 3.64
N LEU A 57 -3.87 -7.38 2.57
CA LEU A 57 -5.33 -7.33 2.60
C LEU A 57 -5.91 -8.52 1.82
N PRO A 58 -7.03 -9.10 2.29
CA PRO A 58 -7.70 -10.19 1.59
C PRO A 58 -8.48 -9.63 0.39
N VAL A 59 -8.38 -10.28 -0.76
CA VAL A 59 -9.07 -9.88 -2.00
C VAL A 59 -9.43 -11.12 -2.82
N ASN A 60 -10.48 -11.03 -3.64
CA ASN A 60 -10.74 -12.07 -4.61
C ASN A 60 -9.64 -12.09 -5.70
N LYS A 61 -9.13 -13.28 -6.02
CA LYS A 61 -8.05 -13.53 -6.98
C LYS A 61 -8.32 -12.96 -8.36
N ALA A 62 -9.59 -12.82 -8.76
CA ALA A 62 -9.99 -12.18 -10.02
C ALA A 62 -9.51 -10.73 -10.11
N HIS A 63 -9.38 -10.04 -8.97
CA HIS A 63 -8.90 -8.66 -8.88
C HIS A 63 -7.42 -8.54 -8.53
N LYS A 64 -6.67 -9.66 -8.48
CA LYS A 64 -5.23 -9.65 -8.15
C LYS A 64 -4.46 -8.62 -8.96
N LYS A 65 -4.62 -8.67 -10.29
CA LYS A 65 -3.87 -7.82 -11.22
C LYS A 65 -4.13 -6.33 -10.95
N LYS A 66 -5.38 -5.96 -10.71
CA LYS A 66 -5.79 -4.58 -10.41
C LYS A 66 -4.96 -3.99 -9.27
N TYR A 67 -4.90 -4.69 -8.13
CA TYR A 67 -4.21 -4.21 -6.95
C TYR A 67 -2.68 -4.30 -7.06
N TRP A 68 -2.16 -5.29 -7.80
CA TRP A 68 -0.73 -5.35 -8.12
C TRP A 68 -0.28 -4.17 -8.99
N ASP A 69 -1.02 -3.84 -10.05
CA ASP A 69 -0.69 -2.70 -10.90
C ASP A 69 -0.76 -1.38 -10.11
N MET A 70 -1.74 -1.24 -9.21
CA MET A 70 -1.84 -0.08 -8.31
C MET A 70 -0.63 0.02 -7.37
N LEU A 71 -0.20 -1.10 -6.80
CA LEU A 71 0.96 -1.14 -5.91
C LEU A 71 2.25 -0.83 -6.66
N ASP A 72 2.45 -1.43 -7.83
CA ASP A 72 3.62 -1.18 -8.67
C ASP A 72 3.75 0.31 -9.02
N GLU A 73 2.65 0.93 -9.46
CA GLU A 73 2.64 2.36 -9.79
C GLU A 73 2.91 3.26 -8.57
N GLN A 74 2.37 2.91 -7.40
CA GLN A 74 2.60 3.67 -6.17
C GLN A 74 4.03 3.50 -5.62
N CYS A 75 4.63 2.34 -5.84
CA CYS A 75 5.92 1.97 -5.27
C CYS A 75 7.10 2.09 -6.22
N LYS A 76 6.88 2.49 -7.48
CA LYS A 76 7.92 2.58 -8.52
C LYS A 76 9.17 3.36 -8.15
N ASP A 77 9.04 4.35 -7.26
CA ASP A 77 10.15 5.20 -6.80
C ASP A 77 10.42 5.06 -5.29
N TYR A 78 9.91 4.00 -4.66
CA TYR A 78 10.12 3.74 -3.25
C TYR A 78 11.52 3.15 -3.02
N HIS A 79 12.28 3.77 -2.12
CA HIS A 79 13.65 3.34 -1.75
C HIS A 79 13.80 3.10 -0.23
N GLY A 80 12.68 2.89 0.48
CA GLY A 80 12.71 2.66 1.91
C GLY A 80 13.06 1.20 2.29
N PRO A 81 13.11 0.90 3.58
CA PRO A 81 13.37 -0.45 4.06
C PRO A 81 12.25 -1.42 3.62
N VAL A 82 12.65 -2.62 3.20
CA VAL A 82 11.70 -3.71 2.97
C VAL A 82 11.50 -4.47 4.27
N CYS A 83 10.25 -4.67 4.67
CA CYS A 83 9.93 -5.49 5.83
C CYS A 83 9.80 -6.97 5.44
N ASP A 84 10.68 -7.82 5.98
CA ASP A 84 10.57 -9.28 5.87
C ASP A 84 9.79 -9.85 7.06
N PHE A 85 8.50 -9.51 7.13
CA PHE A 85 7.60 -9.97 8.19
C PHE A 85 6.76 -11.15 7.69
N ALA A 86 6.95 -12.32 8.31
CA ALA A 86 6.14 -13.50 8.02
C ALA A 86 4.78 -13.44 8.73
N CYS A 87 3.73 -13.10 7.97
CA CYS A 87 2.36 -13.19 8.49
C CYS A 87 1.77 -14.59 8.28
N SER A 88 1.30 -15.22 9.38
CA SER A 88 0.71 -16.57 9.40
C SER A 88 -0.79 -16.61 9.08
N LEU A 89 -1.42 -15.45 8.84
CA LEU A 89 -2.84 -15.39 8.50
C LEU A 89 -3.08 -15.91 7.08
N THR A 90 -4.09 -16.76 6.94
CA THR A 90 -4.49 -17.34 5.66
C THR A 90 -5.78 -16.68 5.18
N PRO A 91 -5.86 -16.24 3.92
CA PRO A 91 -7.10 -15.73 3.35
C PRO A 91 -8.14 -16.86 3.29
N ALA A 92 -9.38 -16.57 3.65
CA ALA A 92 -10.50 -17.50 3.63
C ALA A 92 -11.79 -16.78 3.19
N CYS A 93 -12.77 -17.54 2.71
CA CYS A 93 -14.07 -17.04 2.30
C CYS A 93 -15.09 -17.28 3.42
N VAL A 94 -15.41 -16.24 4.17
CA VAL A 94 -16.37 -16.28 5.27
C VAL A 94 -17.53 -15.35 4.92
N ASP A 95 -18.76 -15.88 4.97
CA ASP A 95 -19.98 -15.13 4.64
C ASP A 95 -19.90 -14.40 3.28
N HIS A 96 -19.40 -15.11 2.26
CA HIS A 96 -19.18 -14.60 0.90
C HIS A 96 -18.19 -13.43 0.80
N ARG A 97 -17.31 -13.25 1.79
CA ARG A 97 -16.27 -12.23 1.81
C ARG A 97 -14.90 -12.81 2.13
N CYS A 98 -13.89 -12.33 1.43
CA CYS A 98 -12.51 -12.65 1.73
C CYS A 98 -12.08 -11.97 3.03
N VAL A 99 -11.61 -12.76 3.98
CA VAL A 99 -11.09 -12.32 5.28
C VAL A 99 -9.74 -12.96 5.54
N LEU A 100 -8.95 -12.36 6.45
CA LEU A 100 -7.75 -13.01 6.97
C LEU A 100 -8.14 -13.83 8.21
N ALA A 101 -8.17 -15.15 8.09
CA ALA A 101 -8.47 -16.04 9.19
C ALA A 101 -7.17 -16.56 9.84
N ASP A 102 -7.15 -16.64 11.17
CA ASP A 102 -6.16 -17.45 11.87
C ASP A 102 -6.53 -18.91 11.68
N GLN A 103 -5.59 -19.70 11.16
CA GLN A 103 -5.71 -21.15 10.96
C GLN A 103 -6.07 -21.89 12.26
N ARG A 104 -5.92 -21.25 13.44
CA ARG A 104 -6.25 -21.83 14.75
C ARG A 104 -7.74 -21.78 15.12
N ALA A 105 -8.54 -20.90 14.51
CA ALA A 105 -9.95 -20.74 14.88
C ALA A 105 -10.92 -21.59 14.03
N ALA A 106 -10.50 -22.05 12.85
CA ALA A 106 -11.36 -22.79 11.92
C ALA A 106 -11.68 -24.25 12.34
N PHE A 107 -11.02 -24.78 13.39
CA PHE A 107 -11.16 -26.19 13.81
C PHE A 107 -11.59 -26.40 15.27
N SER A 108 -11.90 -25.34 16.03
CA SER A 108 -12.16 -25.46 17.48
C SER A 108 -13.64 -25.40 17.88
N GLY A 109 -14.58 -25.59 16.93
CA GLY A 109 -16.02 -25.45 17.17
C GLY A 109 -16.88 -26.64 16.72
N GLN A 110 -16.36 -27.87 16.81
CA GLN A 110 -17.18 -29.09 16.84
C GLN A 110 -17.61 -29.40 18.27
#